data_AF-A0A840VX94-F1
#
_entry.id   AF-A0A840VX94-F1
#
_cell.length_a   1.000
_cell.length_b   1.000
_cell.length_c   1.000
_cell.angle_alpha   90.00
_cell.angle_beta   90.00
_cell.angle_gamma   90.00
#
_symmetry.space_group_name_H-M   'P 1'
#
loop_
_entity.id
_entity.type
_entity.pdbx_description
1 polymer ?
#
loop_
_entity_poly.entity_id
_entity_poly.type
_entity_poly.pdbx_seq_one_letter_code
_entity_poly.pdbx_strand_id
1 'polypeptide(L)'
;MSVDPSLKKALRQLRNTRARRPADLVDPAEFAAWRDAIAEALEEIAAAAPDWDDRLRDQAYSEAKAARAQAVQIRSTINRSDDHGQL
;
A
#
# COMPACT_ATOMS: atom_id res chain seq x y z
N MET A 1 -19.31 -16.47 -14.21
CA MET A 1 -18.00 -15.79 -14.32
C MET A 1 -17.14 -16.24 -13.14
N SER A 2 -16.14 -17.09 -13.39
CA SER A 2 -15.19 -17.51 -12.35
C SER A 2 -14.13 -16.42 -12.23
N VAL A 3 -14.07 -15.75 -11.09
CA VAL A 3 -13.00 -14.78 -10.81
C VAL A 3 -11.70 -15.56 -10.61
N ASP A 4 -10.61 -15.09 -11.22
CA ASP A 4 -9.30 -15.73 -11.06
C ASP A 4 -8.95 -15.90 -9.56
N PRO A 5 -8.50 -17.10 -9.13
CA PRO A 5 -8.17 -17.35 -7.72
C PRO A 5 -7.11 -16.41 -7.16
N SER A 6 -6.15 -15.99 -7.99
CA SER A 6 -5.07 -15.06 -7.63
C SER A 6 -5.63 -13.65 -7.42
N LEU A 7 -6.51 -13.19 -8.32
CA LEU A 7 -7.22 -11.92 -8.15
C LEU A 7 -8.07 -11.92 -6.87
N LYS A 8 -8.80 -13.01 -6.60
CA LYS A 8 -9.59 -13.16 -5.37
C LYS A 8 -8.72 -13.13 -4.11
N LYS A 9 -7.53 -13.75 -4.15
CA LYS A 9 -6.56 -13.73 -3.05
C LYS A 9 -6.04 -12.31 -2.83
N ALA A 10 -5.61 -11.61 -3.88
CA ALA A 10 -5.06 -10.26 -3.80
C ALA A 10 -6.10 -9.25 -3.30
N LEU A 11 -7.35 -9.33 -3.76
CA LEU A 11 -8.46 -8.52 -3.25
C LEU A 11 -8.76 -8.78 -1.76
N ARG A 12 -8.70 -10.04 -1.33
CA ARG A 12 -8.87 -10.40 0.08
C ARG A 12 -7.72 -9.87 0.93
N GLN A 13 -6.49 -9.94 0.43
CA GLN A 13 -5.30 -9.36 1.07
C GLN A 13 -5.45 -7.85 1.22
N LEU A 14 -5.76 -7.13 0.15
CA LEU A 14 -6.00 -5.68 0.21
C LEU A 14 -7.08 -5.30 1.23
N ARG A 15 -8.20 -6.04 1.26
CA ARG A 15 -9.28 -5.80 2.22
C ARG A 15 -8.81 -5.99 3.66
N ASN A 16 -8.09 -7.07 3.93
CA ASN A 16 -7.56 -7.37 5.26
C ASN A 16 -6.51 -6.33 5.69
N THR A 17 -5.62 -5.93 4.79
CA THR A 17 -4.63 -4.88 5.05
C THR A 17 -5.34 -3.57 5.38
N ARG A 18 -6.31 -3.13 4.59
CA ARG A 18 -7.09 -1.91 4.87
C ARG A 18 -7.82 -1.96 6.21
N ALA A 19 -8.35 -3.12 6.61
CA ALA A 19 -9.02 -3.29 7.89
C ALA A 19 -8.06 -3.22 9.09
N ARG A 20 -6.77 -3.56 8.88
CA ARG A 20 -5.70 -3.47 9.87
C ARG A 20 -4.99 -2.12 9.86
N ARG A 21 -5.66 -1.06 9.36
CA ARG A 21 -5.08 0.29 9.35
C ARG A 21 -4.61 0.64 10.78
N PRO A 22 -3.30 0.91 10.99
CA PRO A 22 -2.81 1.40 12.27
C PRO A 22 -3.55 2.68 12.62
N ALA A 23 -3.95 2.86 13.89
CA ALA A 23 -4.51 4.13 14.31
C ALA A 23 -3.45 5.22 14.16
N ASP A 24 -3.84 6.46 13.87
CA ASP A 24 -2.90 7.55 13.54
C ASP A 24 -1.94 7.92 14.72
N LEU A 25 -2.15 7.33 15.92
CA LEU A 25 -1.29 7.43 17.10
C LEU A 25 -0.28 6.27 17.25
N VAL A 26 -0.41 5.22 16.44
CA VAL A 26 0.44 4.03 16.46
C VAL A 26 1.61 4.29 15.52
N ASP A 27 2.81 4.16 16.08
CA ASP A 27 4.14 4.30 15.45
C ASP A 27 4.13 4.65 13.94
N PRO A 28 4.63 5.84 13.55
CA PRO A 28 4.75 6.24 12.15
C PRO A 28 5.45 5.19 11.27
N ALA A 29 6.37 4.38 11.82
CA ALA A 29 7.01 3.30 11.09
C ALA A 29 6.04 2.17 10.73
N GLU A 30 5.12 1.80 11.64
CA GLU A 30 4.06 0.83 11.38
C GLU A 30 3.07 1.36 10.32
N PHE A 31 2.75 2.66 10.37
CA PHE A 31 1.91 3.28 9.36
C PHE A 31 2.58 3.27 7.97
N ALA A 32 3.89 3.53 7.88
CA ALA A 32 4.64 3.42 6.64
C ALA A 32 4.67 1.97 6.10
N ALA A 33 4.89 0.98 6.96
CA ALA A 33 4.85 -0.43 6.58
C ALA A 33 3.46 -0.86 6.08
N TRP A 34 2.39 -0.36 6.71
CA TRP A 34 1.02 -0.59 6.25
C TRP A 34 0.76 0.00 4.86
N ARG A 35 1.31 1.18 4.55
CA ARG A 35 1.20 1.79 3.22
C ARG A 35 1.93 0.98 2.15
N ASP A 36 3.10 0.43 2.46
CA ASP A 36 3.81 -0.47 1.54
C ASP A 36 3.01 -1.76 1.28
N ALA A 37 2.41 -2.34 2.31
CA ALA A 37 1.57 -3.53 2.16
C ALA A 37 0.31 -3.27 1.31
N ILE A 38 -0.23 -2.04 1.32
CA ILE A 38 -1.29 -1.64 0.38
C ILE A 38 -0.75 -1.57 -1.04
N ALA A 39 0.42 -0.98 -1.24
CA ALA A 39 1.01 -0.86 -2.57
C ALA A 39 1.25 -2.22 -3.21
N GLU A 40 1.85 -3.15 -2.46
CA GLU A 40 2.11 -4.52 -2.91
C GLU A 40 0.82 -5.24 -3.30
N ALA A 41 -0.23 -5.15 -2.47
CA ALA A 41 -1.51 -5.78 -2.78
C ALA A 41 -2.17 -5.19 -4.05
N LEU A 42 -2.03 -3.89 -4.30
CA LEU A 42 -2.55 -3.25 -5.51
C LEU A 42 -1.79 -3.66 -6.78
N GLU A 43 -0.47 -3.86 -6.68
CA GLU A 43 0.34 -4.36 -7.80
C GLU A 43 0.04 -5.81 -8.12
N GLU A 44 -0.16 -6.66 -7.10
CA GLU A 44 -0.61 -8.04 -7.29
C GLU A 44 -1.98 -8.09 -7.96
N ILE A 45 -2.91 -7.20 -7.60
CA ILE A 45 -4.21 -7.07 -8.25
C ILE A 45 -4.06 -6.68 -9.72
N ALA A 46 -3.22 -5.67 -10.01
CA ALA A 46 -2.98 -5.21 -11.39
C ALA A 46 -2.34 -6.31 -12.25
N ALA A 47 -1.41 -7.09 -11.70
CA ALA A 47 -0.74 -8.18 -12.38
C ALA A 47 -1.63 -9.42 -12.57
N ALA A 48 -2.51 -9.73 -11.61
CA ALA A 48 -3.42 -10.87 -11.67
C ALA A 48 -4.64 -10.65 -12.58
N ALA A 49 -4.77 -9.46 -13.16
CA ALA A 49 -5.92 -9.08 -13.97
C ALA A 49 -5.53 -8.69 -15.40
N PRO A 50 -5.14 -9.68 -16.25
CA PRO A 50 -4.79 -9.41 -17.63
C PRO A 50 -5.99 -8.90 -18.46
N ASP A 51 -7.21 -9.31 -18.09
CA ASP A 51 -8.45 -8.89 -18.76
C ASP A 51 -9.06 -7.58 -18.23
N TRP A 52 -8.41 -6.93 -17.25
CA TRP A 52 -8.84 -5.59 -16.84
C TRP A 52 -8.57 -4.58 -17.96
N ASP A 53 -9.50 -3.63 -18.10
CA ASP A 53 -9.28 -2.42 -18.88
C ASP A 53 -7.97 -1.77 -18.42
N ASP A 54 -7.14 -1.34 -19.38
CA ASP A 54 -5.86 -0.68 -19.11
C ASP A 54 -6.02 0.47 -18.11
N ARG A 55 -7.15 1.19 -18.13
CA ARG A 55 -7.47 2.24 -17.16
C ARG A 55 -7.53 1.72 -15.72
N LEU A 56 -8.12 0.55 -15.50
CA LEU A 56 -8.21 -0.06 -14.16
C LEU A 56 -6.84 -0.52 -13.68
N ARG A 57 -6.02 -1.06 -14.60
CA ARG A 57 -4.64 -1.46 -14.32
C ARG A 57 -3.77 -0.24 -13.96
N ASP A 58 -3.84 0.81 -14.76
CA ASP A 58 -3.15 2.08 -14.52
C ASP A 58 -3.58 2.74 -13.22
N GLN A 59 -4.88 2.69 -12.89
CA GLN A 59 -5.38 3.21 -11.63
C GLN A 59 -4.80 2.43 -10.43
N ALA A 60 -4.74 1.10 -10.50
CA ALA A 60 -4.15 0.28 -9.45
C ALA A 60 -2.66 0.57 -9.26
N TYR A 61 -1.90 0.69 -10.36
CA TYR A 61 -0.48 1.08 -10.30
C TYR A 61 -0.27 2.50 -9.77
N SER A 62 -1.12 3.45 -10.15
CA SER A 62 -1.08 4.82 -9.67
C SER A 62 -1.34 4.89 -8.16
N GLU A 63 -2.34 4.15 -7.67
CA GLU A 63 -2.64 4.07 -6.23
C GLU A 63 -1.50 3.39 -5.46
N ALA A 64 -0.90 2.33 -6.02
CA ALA A 64 0.27 1.67 -5.43
C ALA A 64 1.47 2.62 -5.32
N LYS A 65 1.74 3.39 -6.39
CA LYS A 65 2.81 4.39 -6.40
C LYS A 65 2.55 5.48 -5.36
N ALA A 66 1.33 5.98 -5.25
CA ALA A 66 0.96 6.96 -4.23
C ALA A 66 1.14 6.41 -2.81
N ALA A 67 0.80 5.14 -2.60
CA ALA A 67 1.01 4.45 -1.33
C ALA A 67 2.47 4.34 -0.93
N ARG A 68 3.36 3.93 -1.86
CA ARG A 68 4.81 3.91 -1.60
C ARG A 68 5.37 5.31 -1.39
N ALA A 69 4.95 6.29 -2.17
CA ALA A 69 5.40 7.68 -2.00
C ALA A 69 5.08 8.18 -0.59
N GLN A 70 3.89 7.85 -0.07
CA GLN A 70 3.51 8.20 1.29
C GLN A 70 4.36 7.45 2.32
N ALA A 71 4.61 6.15 2.15
CA ALA A 71 5.47 5.36 3.04
C ALA A 71 6.90 5.95 3.12
N VAL A 72 7.48 6.30 1.97
CA VAL A 72 8.79 6.96 1.88
C VAL A 72 8.77 8.29 2.60
N GLN A 73 7.76 9.13 2.35
CA GLN A 73 7.63 10.42 3.03
C GLN A 73 7.58 10.26 4.55
N ILE A 74 6.78 9.33 5.07
CA ILE A 74 6.67 9.07 6.50
C ILE A 74 8.04 8.67 7.07
N ARG A 75 8.75 7.74 6.43
CA ARG A 75 10.10 7.33 6.86
C ARG A 75 11.11 8.47 6.84
N SER A 76 11.06 9.33 5.82
CA SER A 76 11.91 10.53 5.76
C SER A 76 11.58 11.53 6.87
N THR A 77 10.32 11.65 7.27
CA THR A 77 9.91 12.48 8.40
C THR A 77 10.41 11.91 9.72
N ILE A 78 10.28 10.59 9.96
CA ILE A 78 10.83 9.91 11.14
C ILE A 78 12.33 10.21 11.26
N ASN A 79 13.09 9.93 10.20
CA ASN A 79 14.54 10.13 10.19
C ASN A 79 14.95 11.60 10.44
N ARG A 80 14.12 12.57 10.03
CA ARG A 80 14.37 14.00 10.30
C ARG A 80 14.03 14.36 11.75
N SER A 81 13.00 13.77 12.33
CA SER A 81 12.60 14.00 13.72
C SER A 81 13.63 13.47 14.72
N ASP A 82 14.32 12.36 14.39
CA ASP A 82 15.40 11.80 15.21
C ASP A 82 16.68 12.69 15.18
N ASP A 83 16.93 13.41 14.08
CA ASP A 83 18.12 14.26 13.89
C ASP A 83 18.06 15.57 14.71
N HIS A 84 16.86 16.07 15.01
CA HIS A 84 16.66 17.30 15.77
C HIS A 84 16.65 17.12 17.31
N GLY A 85 16.94 15.91 17.81
CA GLY A 85 16.90 15.56 19.24
C GLY A 85 18.22 15.71 20.01
N GLN A 86 19.31 16.17 19.39
CA GLN A 86 20.60 16.39 20.07
C GLN A 86 20.97 17.88 20.11
N LEU A 87 20.60 18.57 21.19
CA LEU A 87 21.20 19.83 21.64
C LEU A 87 21.56 19.71 23.13
#